data_AF-A0A0J6W1U6-F1
#
_entry.id   AF-A0A0J6W1U6-F1
#
_cell.length_a   1.000
_cell.length_b   1.000
_cell.length_c   1.000
_cell.angle_alpha   90.00
_cell.angle_beta   90.00
_cell.angle_gamma   90.00
#
_symmetry.space_group_name_H-M   'P 1'
#
loop_
_entity.id
_entity.type
_entity.pdbx_description
1 polymer ?
#
loop_
_entity_poly.entity_id
_entity_poly.type
_entity_poly.pdbx_seq_one_letter_code
_entity_poly.pdbx_strand_id
1 'polypeptide(L)'
;MADGLDSLTAMRSKSTTSRRTIPPPRHQPRRTPVDMPAAPSPATTSEPPKAQPAAPAPTAATPPASGTDLTKVSIYLDDTTDASLETVRAAARATKPRVDATRSAVVRLALNRLAEQLTPAEIVAELQRSAAAHNGPGRKRA
;
A
#
# COMPACT_ATOMS: atom_id res chain seq x y z
N MET A 1 25.33 27.04 32.94
CA MET A 1 24.72 26.68 31.64
C MET A 1 25.43 25.41 31.20
N ALA A 2 24.74 24.27 31.16
CA ALA A 2 25.36 22.98 30.88
C ALA A 2 25.52 22.80 29.36
N ASP A 3 26.73 22.46 28.93
CA ASP A 3 27.16 22.39 27.54
C ASP A 3 26.36 21.37 26.72
N GLY A 4 25.59 21.87 25.75
CA GLY A 4 24.89 21.04 24.77
C GLY A 4 25.84 20.21 23.89
N LEU A 5 27.10 20.65 23.77
CA LEU A 5 28.15 19.92 23.07
C LEU A 5 28.58 18.63 23.79
N ASP A 6 28.58 18.63 25.12
CA ASP A 6 28.88 17.41 25.90
C ASP A 6 27.77 16.37 25.80
N SER A 7 26.52 16.83 25.72
CA SER A 7 25.36 15.94 25.50
C SER A 7 25.43 15.24 24.13
N LEU A 8 25.85 15.97 23.09
CA LEU A 8 26.05 15.41 21.75
C LEU A 8 27.22 14.42 21.69
N THR A 9 28.29 14.70 22.43
CA THR A 9 29.44 13.80 22.54
C THR A 9 29.05 12.51 23.27
N ALA A 10 28.30 12.59 24.37
CA ALA A 10 27.80 11.42 25.10
C ALA A 10 26.83 10.56 24.27
N MET A 11 25.97 11.17 23.45
CA MET A 11 25.09 10.44 22.53
C MET A 11 25.87 9.69 21.44
N ARG A 12 26.92 10.29 20.88
CA ARG A 12 27.77 9.65 19.87
C ARG A 12 28.56 8.47 20.46
N SER A 13 29.05 8.59 21.68
CA SER A 13 29.73 7.50 22.41
C SER A 13 28.79 6.33 22.69
N LYS A 14 27.55 6.60 23.15
CA LYS A 14 26.52 5.56 23.35
C LYS A 14 26.16 4.81 22.06
N SER A 15 26.09 5.50 20.92
CA SER A 15 25.83 4.87 19.62
C SER A 15 26.97 3.94 19.18
N THR A 16 28.23 4.29 19.50
CA THR A 16 29.41 3.52 19.08
C THR A 16 29.65 2.31 19.98
N THR A 17 29.33 2.43 21.28
CA THR A 17 29.39 1.35 22.27
C THR A 17 28.19 0.40 22.18
N SER A 18 27.02 0.89 21.76
CA SER A 18 25.84 0.05 21.48
C SER A 18 25.90 -0.59 20.08
N ARG A 19 27.07 -1.13 19.70
CA ARG A 19 27.06 -2.26 18.78
C ARG A 19 26.42 -3.40 19.54
N ARG A 20 25.10 -3.58 19.36
CA ARG A 20 24.47 -4.89 19.52
C ARG A 20 25.45 -5.87 18.92
N THR A 21 26.07 -6.69 19.75
CA THR A 21 26.92 -7.80 19.33
C THR A 21 26.02 -8.73 18.53
N ILE A 22 25.94 -8.48 17.23
CA ILE A 22 25.29 -9.37 16.29
C ILE A 22 26.11 -10.66 16.38
N PRO A 23 25.49 -11.77 16.80
CA PRO A 23 26.21 -13.03 16.90
C PRO A 23 26.81 -13.37 15.53
N PRO A 24 28.03 -13.91 15.50
CA PRO A 24 28.68 -14.23 14.23
C PRO A 24 27.79 -15.17 13.40
N PRO A 25 27.78 -15.02 12.07
CA PRO A 25 26.98 -15.85 11.19
C PRO A 25 27.34 -17.32 11.42
N ARG A 26 26.32 -18.12 11.73
CA ARG A 26 26.49 -19.55 12.07
C ARG A 26 26.88 -20.42 10.87
N HIS A 27 26.86 -19.86 9.67
CA HIS A 27 27.12 -20.58 8.42
C HIS A 27 28.29 -19.94 7.69
N GLN A 28 29.20 -20.79 7.20
CA GLN A 28 30.28 -20.33 6.33
C GLN A 28 29.71 -19.76 5.03
N PRO A 29 30.33 -18.72 4.46
CA PRO A 29 29.96 -18.21 3.15
C PRO A 29 30.05 -19.34 2.11
N ARG A 30 28.99 -19.53 1.32
CA ARG A 30 28.96 -20.52 0.24
C ARG A 30 30.12 -20.27 -0.72
N ARG A 31 30.97 -21.29 -0.92
CA ARG A 31 32.06 -21.28 -1.90
C ARG A 31 31.66 -21.81 -3.27
N THR A 32 30.45 -22.34 -3.40
CA THR A 32 29.93 -22.85 -4.66
C THR A 32 29.07 -21.79 -5.34
N PRO A 33 29.38 -21.39 -6.58
CA PRO A 33 28.50 -20.56 -7.40
C PRO A 33 27.09 -21.16 -7.44
N VAL A 34 26.07 -20.30 -7.34
CA VAL A 34 24.68 -20.70 -7.56
C VAL A 34 24.52 -20.97 -9.05
N ASP A 35 24.17 -22.21 -9.38
CA ASP A 35 23.95 -22.64 -10.74
C ASP A 35 22.71 -21.94 -11.30
N MET A 36 22.91 -21.03 -12.26
CA MET A 36 21.82 -20.40 -12.99
C MET A 36 21.40 -21.35 -14.12
N PRO A 37 20.12 -21.75 -14.22
CA PRO A 37 19.70 -22.62 -15.30
C PRO A 37 19.88 -21.91 -16.65
N ALA A 38 20.73 -22.49 -17.50
CA ALA A 38 20.88 -22.13 -18.90
C ALA A 38 19.62 -22.55 -19.70
N ALA A 39 19.32 -21.80 -20.76
CA ALA A 39 18.21 -22.06 -21.68
C ALA A 39 18.29 -23.48 -22.30
N PRO A 40 17.16 -24.16 -22.57
CA PRO A 40 17.14 -25.60 -22.85
C PRO A 40 17.35 -25.96 -24.33
N SER A 41 18.17 -26.99 -24.59
CA SER A 41 18.09 -27.88 -25.76
C SER A 41 18.95 -29.16 -25.55
N PRO A 42 18.68 -30.30 -26.21
CA PRO A 42 17.92 -31.41 -25.60
C PRO A 42 18.65 -32.79 -25.54
N ALA A 43 18.01 -33.72 -24.81
CA ALA A 43 18.10 -35.20 -24.80
C ALA A 43 19.32 -35.84 -24.07
N THR A 44 19.15 -36.66 -23.01
CA THR A 44 18.77 -38.09 -23.07
C THR A 44 18.63 -38.70 -21.65
N THR A 45 17.58 -39.52 -21.46
CA THR A 45 17.56 -40.86 -20.82
C THR A 45 17.85 -41.10 -19.32
N SER A 46 16.76 -41.42 -18.59
CA SER A 46 16.55 -42.48 -17.57
C SER A 46 16.93 -42.35 -16.07
N GLU A 47 15.87 -42.28 -15.25
CA GLU A 47 15.50 -43.22 -14.13
C GLU A 47 15.18 -42.53 -12.76
N PRO A 48 14.05 -42.87 -12.08
CA PRO A 48 13.51 -42.14 -10.92
C PRO A 48 13.93 -42.77 -9.56
N PRO A 49 13.77 -42.12 -8.39
CA PRO A 49 12.52 -42.34 -7.62
C PRO A 49 12.10 -41.24 -6.59
N LYS A 50 10.90 -41.47 -6.05
CA LYS A 50 10.26 -40.95 -4.81
C LYS A 50 9.49 -39.63 -4.87
N ALA A 51 8.23 -39.79 -5.26
CA ALA A 51 7.13 -38.94 -4.86
C ALA A 51 7.04 -38.81 -3.33
N GLN A 52 7.04 -37.57 -2.85
CA GLN A 52 6.58 -37.20 -1.52
C GLN A 52 5.22 -36.51 -1.69
N PRO A 53 4.15 -36.91 -0.96
CA PRO A 53 2.87 -36.25 -1.09
C PRO A 53 2.95 -34.85 -0.50
N ALA A 54 2.81 -33.81 -1.34
CA ALA A 54 2.61 -32.46 -0.86
C ALA A 54 1.21 -32.34 -0.26
N ALA A 55 1.13 -31.93 1.00
CA ALA A 55 -0.11 -31.51 1.64
C ALA A 55 -0.76 -30.38 0.81
N PRO A 56 -2.11 -30.33 0.70
CA PRO A 56 -2.76 -29.27 -0.06
C PRO A 56 -2.50 -27.93 0.62
N ALA A 57 -1.81 -27.03 -0.09
CA ALA A 57 -1.71 -25.63 0.31
C ALA A 57 -3.14 -25.03 0.33
N PRO A 58 -3.46 -24.15 1.30
CA PRO A 58 -4.75 -23.47 1.30
C PRO A 58 -4.83 -22.60 0.05
N THR A 59 -5.81 -22.91 -0.80
CA THR A 59 -6.19 -22.09 -1.95
C THR A 59 -6.43 -20.66 -1.46
N ALA A 60 -5.50 -19.76 -1.75
CA ALA A 60 -5.77 -18.34 -1.64
C ALA A 60 -6.90 -18.04 -2.63
N ALA A 61 -8.08 -17.71 -2.11
CA ALA A 61 -9.19 -17.27 -2.93
C ALA A 61 -8.75 -16.02 -3.70
N THR A 62 -8.52 -16.19 -5.00
CA THR A 62 -8.33 -15.08 -5.94
C THR A 62 -9.55 -14.17 -5.82
N PRO A 63 -9.41 -12.89 -5.43
CA PRO A 63 -10.54 -11.97 -5.47
C PRO A 63 -11.04 -11.88 -6.91
N PRO A 64 -12.37 -11.78 -7.14
CA PRO A 64 -12.91 -11.72 -8.49
C PRO A 64 -12.28 -10.55 -9.24
N ALA A 65 -11.64 -10.86 -10.36
CA ALA A 65 -11.13 -9.87 -11.29
C ALA A 65 -12.30 -9.27 -12.08
N SER A 66 -13.13 -8.47 -11.41
CA SER A 66 -13.98 -7.50 -12.08
C SER A 66 -13.12 -6.28 -12.43
N GLY A 67 -12.14 -6.51 -13.30
CA GLY A 67 -11.23 -5.50 -13.81
C GLY A 67 -11.97 -4.59 -14.78
N THR A 68 -12.79 -3.70 -14.25
CA THR A 68 -13.13 -2.48 -14.97
C THR A 68 -11.82 -1.74 -15.24
N ASP A 69 -11.65 -1.23 -16.46
CA ASP A 69 -10.45 -0.47 -16.78
C ASP A 69 -10.51 0.88 -16.01
N LEU A 70 -9.56 1.10 -15.12
CA LEU A 70 -9.52 2.29 -14.28
C LEU A 70 -8.62 3.35 -14.93
N THR A 71 -9.20 4.48 -15.28
CA THR A 71 -8.42 5.66 -15.71
C THR A 71 -7.82 6.38 -14.50
N LYS A 72 -6.55 6.77 -14.59
CA LYS A 72 -5.89 7.59 -13.57
C LYS A 72 -6.42 9.03 -13.62
N VAL A 73 -6.91 9.53 -12.49
CA VAL A 73 -7.40 10.90 -12.32
C VAL A 73 -6.69 11.57 -11.15
N SER A 74 -6.43 12.87 -11.26
CA SER A 74 -5.92 13.70 -10.16
C SER A 74 -7.03 14.63 -9.68
N ILE A 75 -7.29 14.66 -8.37
CA ILE A 75 -8.32 15.49 -7.73
C ILE A 75 -7.71 16.25 -6.56
N TYR A 76 -8.25 17.43 -6.27
CA TYR A 76 -7.89 18.19 -5.08
C TYR A 76 -8.82 17.81 -3.93
N LEU A 77 -8.23 17.48 -2.79
CA LEU A 77 -8.91 17.22 -1.53
C LEU A 77 -8.36 18.20 -0.50
N ASP A 78 -9.22 18.65 0.42
CA ASP A 78 -8.75 19.36 1.60
C ASP A 78 -8.08 18.41 2.60
N ASP A 79 -7.33 18.98 3.53
CA ASP A 79 -6.60 18.22 4.55
C ASP A 79 -7.54 17.37 5.42
N THR A 80 -8.75 17.87 5.69
CA THR A 80 -9.77 17.16 6.46
C THR A 80 -10.25 15.89 5.77
N THR A 81 -10.44 15.95 4.46
CA THR A 81 -10.88 14.81 3.64
C THR A 81 -9.75 13.81 3.48
N ASP A 82 -8.50 14.25 3.25
CA ASP A 82 -7.35 13.33 3.18
C ASP A 82 -7.14 12.60 4.51
N ALA A 83 -7.24 13.30 5.65
CA ALA A 83 -7.15 12.69 6.97
C ALA A 83 -8.26 11.66 7.24
N SER A 84 -9.48 11.93 6.77
CA SER A 84 -10.60 10.97 6.82
C SER A 84 -10.29 9.70 6.03
N LEU A 85 -9.78 9.83 4.81
CA LEU A 85 -9.39 8.68 3.97
C LEU A 85 -8.32 7.80 4.66
N GLU A 86 -7.36 8.43 5.35
CA GLU A 86 -6.32 7.68 6.06
C GLU A 86 -6.82 7.02 7.34
N THR A 87 -7.78 7.64 8.01
CA THR A 87 -8.50 7.04 9.15
C THR A 87 -9.26 5.79 8.73
N VAL A 88 -9.98 5.85 7.60
CA VAL A 88 -10.68 4.68 7.03
C VAL A 88 -9.68 3.57 6.70
N ARG A 89 -8.54 3.90 6.11
CA ARG A 89 -7.49 2.93 5.81
C ARG A 89 -6.93 2.27 7.07
N ALA A 90 -6.71 3.04 8.13
CA ALA A 90 -6.25 2.51 9.41
C ALA A 90 -7.29 1.55 10.01
N ALA A 91 -8.58 1.93 9.99
CA ALA A 91 -9.67 1.09 10.48
C ALA A 91 -9.77 -0.23 9.69
N ALA A 92 -9.70 -0.18 8.37
CA ALA A 92 -9.77 -1.37 7.50
C ALA A 92 -8.63 -2.38 7.73
N ARG A 93 -7.49 -1.91 8.24
CA ARG A 93 -6.37 -2.80 8.63
C ARG A 93 -6.61 -3.50 9.96
N ALA A 94 -7.39 -2.90 10.85
CA ALA A 94 -7.75 -3.45 12.15
C ALA A 94 -8.91 -4.45 12.08
N THR A 95 -9.76 -4.37 11.04
CA THR A 95 -10.90 -5.29 10.86
C THR A 95 -10.47 -6.70 10.44
N LYS A 96 -11.31 -7.68 10.77
CA LYS A 96 -11.20 -9.09 10.33
C LYS A 96 -12.50 -9.50 9.63
N PRO A 97 -12.47 -9.91 8.35
CA PRO A 97 -11.29 -9.96 7.47
C PRO A 97 -10.70 -8.57 7.17
N ARG A 98 -9.40 -8.54 6.84
CA ARG A 98 -8.72 -7.30 6.46
C ARG A 98 -9.19 -6.89 5.06
N VAL A 99 -9.48 -5.61 4.88
CA VAL A 99 -9.94 -5.05 3.61
C VAL A 99 -8.88 -4.10 3.07
N ASP A 100 -8.56 -4.20 1.77
CA ASP A 100 -7.65 -3.26 1.11
C ASP A 100 -8.39 -1.96 0.73
N ALA A 101 -8.64 -1.13 1.75
CA ALA A 101 -9.29 0.18 1.60
C ALA A 101 -8.28 1.24 1.13
N THR A 102 -7.81 1.13 -0.11
CA THR A 102 -7.01 2.19 -0.75
C THR A 102 -7.83 3.47 -0.91
N ARG A 103 -7.18 4.63 -0.97
CA ARG A 103 -7.85 5.94 -1.15
C ARG A 103 -8.79 5.95 -2.37
N SER A 104 -8.33 5.42 -3.50
CA SER A 104 -9.14 5.33 -4.72
C SER A 104 -10.31 4.34 -4.61
N ALA A 105 -10.21 3.29 -3.79
CA ALA A 105 -11.35 2.41 -3.51
C ALA A 105 -12.42 3.12 -2.68
N VAL A 106 -12.02 3.88 -1.66
CA VAL A 106 -12.94 4.66 -0.83
C VAL A 106 -13.63 5.76 -1.65
N VAL A 107 -12.89 6.48 -2.48
CA VAL A 107 -13.46 7.51 -3.37
C VAL A 107 -14.47 6.91 -4.35
N ARG A 108 -14.16 5.77 -4.99
CA ARG A 108 -15.11 5.08 -5.87
C ARG A 108 -16.38 4.63 -5.13
N LEU A 109 -16.23 4.08 -3.93
CA LEU A 109 -17.37 3.69 -3.09
C LEU A 109 -18.26 4.90 -2.78
N ALA A 110 -17.66 6.03 -2.42
CA ALA A 110 -18.40 7.26 -2.14
C ALA A 110 -19.15 7.78 -3.38
N LEU A 111 -18.51 7.77 -4.55
CA LEU A 111 -19.13 8.19 -5.81
C LEU A 111 -20.26 7.26 -6.25
N ASN A 112 -20.12 5.94 -6.05
CA ASN A 112 -21.19 4.99 -6.33
C ASN A 112 -22.41 5.25 -5.43
N ARG A 113 -22.18 5.47 -4.13
CA ARG A 113 -23.26 5.82 -3.19
C ARG A 113 -23.91 7.16 -3.52
N LEU A 114 -23.12 8.14 -3.95
CA LEU A 114 -23.64 9.43 -4.40
C LEU A 114 -24.57 9.27 -5.61
N ALA A 115 -24.17 8.44 -6.58
CA ALA A 115 -24.96 8.16 -7.78
C ALA A 115 -26.24 7.37 -7.49
N GLU A 116 -26.26 6.55 -6.44
CA GLU A 116 -27.48 5.87 -5.97
C GLU A 116 -28.47 6.82 -5.29
N GLN A 117 -27.97 7.91 -4.69
CA GLN A 117 -28.78 8.83 -3.88
C GLN A 117 -29.25 10.07 -4.62
N LEU A 118 -28.46 10.59 -5.56
CA LEU A 118 -28.72 11.86 -6.23
C LEU A 118 -28.63 11.71 -7.75
N THR A 119 -29.58 12.33 -8.42
CA THR A 119 -29.52 12.53 -9.87
C THR A 119 -28.45 13.59 -10.21
N PRO A 120 -27.91 13.58 -11.44
CA PRO A 120 -26.94 14.60 -11.86
C PRO A 120 -27.45 16.04 -11.71
N ALA A 121 -28.75 16.26 -11.92
CA ALA A 121 -29.36 17.59 -11.79
C ALA A 121 -29.36 18.07 -10.32
N GLU A 122 -29.65 17.18 -9.38
CA GLU A 122 -29.63 17.49 -7.95
C GLU A 122 -28.21 17.76 -7.45
N ILE A 123 -27.22 17.01 -7.93
CA ILE A 123 -25.81 17.26 -7.62
C ILE A 123 -25.41 18.68 -8.06
N VAL A 124 -25.79 19.09 -9.28
CA VAL A 124 -25.52 20.46 -9.76
C VAL A 124 -26.22 21.50 -8.91
N ALA A 125 -27.49 21.27 -8.52
CA ALA A 125 -28.22 22.18 -7.66
C ALA A 125 -27.57 22.35 -6.28
N GLU A 126 -27.07 21.27 -5.67
CA GLU A 126 -26.34 21.32 -4.40
C GLU A 126 -24.99 22.03 -4.50
N LEU A 127 -24.25 21.80 -5.59
CA LEU A 127 -23.00 22.52 -5.84
C LEU A 127 -23.25 24.03 -6.02
N GLN A 128 -24.34 24.42 -6.69
CA GLN A 128 -24.73 25.83 -6.82
C GLN A 128 -25.12 26.43 -5.46
N ARG A 129 -25.89 25.70 -4.64
CA ARG A 129 -26.26 26.12 -3.28
C ARG A 129 -25.03 26.32 -2.40
N SER A 130 -24.07 25.39 -2.46
CA SER A 130 -22.80 25.48 -1.72
C SER A 130 -21.93 26.63 -2.21
N ALA A 131 -21.84 26.81 -3.54
CA ALA A 131 -21.10 27.92 -4.13
C ALA A 131 -21.68 29.29 -3.75
N ALA A 132 -23.00 29.42 -3.64
CA ALA A 132 -23.64 30.66 -3.17
C ALA A 132 -23.25 31.04 -1.73
N ALA A 133 -22.88 30.06 -0.90
CA ALA A 133 -22.32 30.31 0.43
C ALA A 133 -20.81 30.67 0.39
N HIS A 134 -20.10 30.32 -0.69
CA HIS A 134 -18.69 30.61 -0.87
C HIS A 134 -18.47 31.83 -1.78
N ASN A 135 -18.44 33.03 -1.17
CA ASN A 135 -18.13 34.30 -1.84
C ASN A 135 -16.63 34.50 -2.15
N GLY A 136 -15.96 33.47 -2.68
CA GLY A 136 -14.61 33.61 -3.24
C GLY A 136 -14.65 34.15 -4.68
N PRO A 137 -13.58 34.80 -5.17
CA PRO A 137 -13.51 35.23 -6.57
C PRO A 137 -13.56 33.99 -7.47
N GLY A 138 -14.76 33.69 -7.99
CA GLY A 138 -15.00 32.53 -8.82
C GLY A 138 -14.16 32.56 -10.10
N ARG A 139 -13.86 31.38 -10.62
CA ARG A 139 -13.23 31.24 -11.94
C ARG A 139 -14.16 31.83 -13.01
N LYS A 140 -13.70 32.90 -13.67
CA LYS A 140 -14.40 33.51 -14.81
C LYS A 140 -14.68 32.42 -15.86
N ARG A 141 -15.96 32.23 -16.19
CA ARG A 141 -16.36 31.42 -17.33
C ARG A 141 -16.16 32.29 -18.58
N ALA A 142 -15.19 31.91 -19.41
CA ALA A 142 -15.03 32.41 -20.77
C ALA A 142 -15.91 31.58 -21.71
#